data_AF-A0AAE4ZC68-F1
#
_entry.id   AF-A0AAE4ZC68-F1
#
_cell.length_a   1.000
_cell.length_b   1.000
_cell.length_c   1.000
_cell.angle_alpha   90.00
_cell.angle_beta   90.00
_cell.angle_gamma   90.00
#
_symmetry.space_group_name_H-M   'P 1'
#
loop_
_entity.id
_entity.type
_entity.pdbx_description
1 polymer ?
#
loop_
_entity_poly.entity_id
_entity_poly.type
_entity_poly.pdbx_seq_one_letter_code
_entity_poly.pdbx_strand_id
1 'polypeptide(L)'
;MRWVAPLLAIVLLGCSSERPAPSVDGEPPTLAIQGARVFDGEKLLSASTVLLRNDRILAIQDAPPASEGVEVVHCEDCTLLPGLIDAHTHIALERELRQALVFGVTTELDRYTFLPPELRAELREDLKAGQRTDLADFRMATTPVT
;
A
#
# COMPACT_ATOMS: atom_id res chain seq x y z
N MET A 1 -36.58 -16.11 59.69
CA MET A 1 -35.20 -15.77 59.26
C MET A 1 -35.09 -15.95 57.75
N ARG A 2 -34.87 -14.87 56.99
CA ARG A 2 -34.63 -14.90 55.54
C ARG A 2 -33.17 -14.49 55.32
N TRP A 3 -32.36 -15.38 54.77
CA TRP A 3 -30.95 -15.13 54.48
C TRP A 3 -30.85 -14.42 53.12
N VAL A 4 -30.16 -13.27 53.08
CA VAL A 4 -29.82 -12.55 51.84
C VAL A 4 -28.33 -12.77 51.61
N ALA A 5 -27.97 -13.48 50.54
CA ALA A 5 -26.58 -13.61 50.10
C ALA A 5 -26.23 -12.45 49.15
N PRO A 6 -25.07 -11.78 49.28
CA PRO A 6 -24.67 -10.74 48.34
C PRO A 6 -24.03 -11.37 47.10
N LEU A 7 -24.45 -10.91 45.92
CA LEU A 7 -23.79 -11.18 44.64
C LEU A 7 -22.54 -10.30 44.54
N LEU A 8 -21.37 -10.93 44.50
CA LEU A 8 -20.09 -10.28 44.25
C LEU A 8 -19.92 -10.10 42.73
N ALA A 9 -20.07 -8.87 42.23
CA ALA A 9 -19.78 -8.55 40.83
C ALA A 9 -18.27 -8.30 40.68
N ILE A 10 -17.57 -9.22 40.02
CA ILE A 10 -16.17 -9.04 39.63
C ILE A 10 -16.16 -8.27 38.32
N VAL A 11 -15.76 -7.00 38.36
CA VAL A 11 -15.44 -6.19 37.18
C VAL A 11 -14.04 -6.59 36.72
N LEU A 12 -13.95 -7.36 35.63
CA LEU A 12 -12.68 -7.60 34.94
C LEU A 12 -12.34 -6.34 34.14
N LEU A 13 -11.48 -5.49 34.71
CA LEU A 13 -10.84 -4.40 33.99
C LEU A 13 -9.84 -5.01 33.00
N GLY A 14 -10.29 -5.26 31.77
CA GLY A 14 -9.43 -5.67 30.68
C GLY A 14 -8.50 -4.52 30.30
N CYS A 15 -7.22 -4.61 30.66
CA CYS A 15 -6.19 -3.77 30.05
C CYS A 15 -6.07 -4.20 28.58
N SER A 16 -6.70 -3.45 27.68
CA SER A 16 -6.37 -3.52 26.25
C SER A 16 -4.94 -3.02 26.09
N SER A 17 -3.98 -3.94 25.97
CA SER A 17 -2.66 -3.61 25.49
C SER A 17 -2.74 -3.49 23.97
N GLU A 18 -2.95 -2.28 23.46
CA GLU A 18 -2.62 -1.98 22.07
C GLU A 18 -1.10 -2.07 21.96
N ARG A 19 -0.65 -3.17 21.35
CA ARG A 19 0.76 -3.40 21.10
C ARG A 19 1.12 -2.54 19.89
N PRO A 20 2.00 -1.53 20.01
CA PRO A 20 2.42 -0.76 18.86
C PRO A 20 3.07 -1.72 17.87
N ALA A 21 2.69 -1.63 16.60
CA ALA A 21 3.41 -2.34 15.56
C ALA A 21 4.89 -1.88 15.59
N PRO A 22 5.86 -2.78 15.43
CA PRO A 22 7.26 -2.40 15.43
C PRO A 22 7.52 -1.42 14.29
N SER A 23 7.92 -0.18 14.63
CA SER A 23 8.42 0.77 13.65
C SER A 23 9.73 0.22 13.09
N VAL A 24 9.76 -0.03 11.79
CA VAL A 24 11.03 -0.20 11.08
C VAL A 24 11.75 1.15 11.19
N ASP A 25 12.82 1.19 11.99
CA ASP A 25 13.80 2.27 12.16
C ASP A 25 13.42 3.58 12.87
N GLY A 26 12.24 3.70 13.49
CA GLY A 26 11.93 4.80 14.42
C GLY A 26 11.79 6.22 13.83
N GLU A 27 12.04 6.43 12.54
CA GLU A 27 11.76 7.69 11.86
C GLU A 27 10.24 7.95 11.70
N PRO A 28 9.79 9.20 11.56
CA PRO A 28 8.37 9.47 11.32
C PRO A 28 7.91 8.96 9.94
N PRO A 29 6.61 8.72 9.73
CA PRO A 29 6.05 8.50 8.40
C PRO A 29 6.18 9.76 7.54
N THR A 30 6.20 9.61 6.21
CA THR A 30 6.21 10.74 5.27
C THR A 30 4.82 11.04 4.71
N LEU A 31 3.97 10.02 4.59
CA LEU A 31 2.62 10.11 4.03
C LEU A 31 1.65 9.25 4.84
N ALA A 32 0.41 9.72 4.96
CA ALA A 32 -0.69 9.01 5.56
C ALA A 32 -1.92 9.04 4.64
N ILE A 33 -2.48 7.86 4.35
CA ILE A 33 -3.77 7.71 3.67
C ILE A 33 -4.81 7.41 4.74
N GLN A 34 -5.74 8.33 4.98
CA GLN A 34 -6.64 8.31 6.12
C GLN A 34 -8.08 7.99 5.74
N GLY A 35 -8.74 7.13 6.54
CA GLY A 35 -10.19 6.92 6.47
C GLY A 35 -10.65 5.93 5.40
N ALA A 36 -9.72 5.29 4.68
CA ALA A 36 -10.04 4.30 3.67
C ALA A 36 -10.40 2.94 4.30
N ARG A 37 -11.36 2.23 3.69
CA ARG A 37 -11.50 0.78 3.90
C ARG A 37 -10.36 0.09 3.17
N VAL A 38 -9.51 -0.67 3.85
CA VAL A 38 -8.30 -1.24 3.24
C VAL A 38 -8.52 -2.69 2.90
N PHE A 39 -8.35 -3.07 1.64
CA PHE A 39 -8.22 -4.48 1.26
C PHE A 39 -6.74 -4.86 1.28
N ASP A 40 -6.35 -5.85 2.08
CA ASP A 40 -4.94 -6.25 2.23
C ASP A 40 -4.51 -7.38 1.27
N GLY A 41 -5.40 -7.80 0.38
CA GLY A 41 -5.21 -8.96 -0.50
C GLY A 41 -5.98 -10.20 -0.03
N GLU A 42 -6.41 -10.25 1.23
CA GLU A 42 -7.17 -11.36 1.80
C GLU A 42 -8.51 -10.93 2.39
N LYS A 43 -8.53 -9.80 3.11
CA LYS A 43 -9.69 -9.29 3.84
C LYS A 43 -9.89 -7.80 3.63
N LEU A 44 -11.13 -7.36 3.79
CA LEU A 44 -11.50 -5.95 3.84
C LEU A 44 -11.49 -5.49 5.30
N LEU A 45 -10.56 -4.59 5.63
CA LEU A 45 -10.47 -3.90 6.92
C LEU A 45 -11.48 -2.75 6.98
N SER A 46 -11.88 -2.38 8.20
CA SER A 46 -12.65 -1.17 8.45
C SER A 46 -11.88 0.09 8.05
N ALA A 47 -12.52 1.26 8.18
CA ALA A 47 -11.86 2.53 7.92
C ALA A 47 -10.59 2.66 8.79
N SER A 48 -9.42 2.71 8.15
CA SER A 48 -8.11 2.73 8.80
C SER A 48 -7.21 3.80 8.18
N THR A 49 -6.05 4.01 8.78
CA THR A 49 -4.97 4.87 8.26
C THR A 49 -3.82 3.99 7.79
N VAL A 50 -3.37 4.16 6.55
CA VAL A 50 -2.13 3.54 6.03
C VAL A 50 -1.00 4.56 6.10
N LEU A 51 0.05 4.22 6.83
CA LEU A 51 1.25 5.04 6.97
C LEU A 51 2.31 4.56 5.98
N LEU A 52 2.92 5.49 5.26
CA LEU A 52 3.99 5.24 4.33
C LEU A 52 5.25 5.98 4.77
N ARG A 53 6.40 5.36 4.52
CA ARG A 53 7.71 6.03 4.56
C ARG A 53 8.43 5.69 3.27
N ASN A 54 8.80 6.72 2.51
CA ASN A 54 9.39 6.57 1.20
C ASN A 54 8.51 5.68 0.29
N ASP A 55 9.04 4.58 -0.24
CA ASP A 55 8.38 3.64 -1.15
C ASP A 55 7.82 2.39 -0.43
N ARG A 56 7.61 2.45 0.89
CA ARG A 56 7.16 1.33 1.72
C ARG A 56 5.99 1.70 2.62
N ILE A 57 5.11 0.72 2.82
CA ILE A 57 4.08 0.77 3.85
C ILE A 57 4.76 0.52 5.20
N LEU A 58 4.63 1.49 6.11
CA LEU A 58 5.15 1.42 7.47
C LEU A 58 4.17 0.67 8.40
N ALA A 59 2.88 1.01 8.34
CA ALA A 59 1.85 0.43 9.19
C ALA A 59 0.43 0.68 8.66
N ILE A 60 -0.53 -0.11 9.16
CA ILE A 60 -1.98 0.12 9.00
C ILE A 60 -2.58 0.15 10.41
N GLN A 61 -3.31 1.21 10.78
CA GLN A 61 -3.82 1.41 12.14
C GLN A 61 -5.15 2.19 12.19
N ASP A 62 -5.87 2.10 13.31
CA ASP A 62 -7.12 2.81 13.54
C ASP A 62 -6.85 4.24 14.11
N ALA A 63 -6.83 5.25 13.21
CA ALA A 63 -6.81 6.71 13.45
C ALA A 63 -5.61 7.35 14.23
N PRO A 64 -5.42 8.67 14.08
CA PRO A 64 -4.76 9.35 12.97
C PRO A 64 -3.22 9.49 13.16
N PRO A 65 -2.45 9.91 12.14
CA PRO A 65 -1.16 10.54 12.34
C PRO A 65 -1.36 12.03 12.62
N ALA A 66 -1.00 12.47 13.82
CA ALA A 66 -1.07 13.87 14.23
C ALA A 66 0.33 14.50 14.41
N SER A 67 1.34 14.00 13.69
CA SER A 67 2.68 14.56 13.75
C SER A 67 2.86 15.63 12.66
N GLU A 68 3.42 16.77 13.06
CA GLU A 68 3.85 17.81 12.12
C GLU A 68 4.78 17.21 11.04
N GLY A 69 4.59 17.65 9.79
CA GLY A 69 5.46 17.27 8.67
C GLY A 69 5.04 16.02 7.89
N VAL A 70 3.92 15.36 8.22
CA VAL A 70 3.38 14.23 7.46
C VAL A 70 2.38 14.72 6.43
N GLU A 71 2.52 14.32 5.17
CA GLU A 71 1.51 14.56 4.14
C GLU A 71 0.28 13.68 4.42
N VAL A 72 -0.92 14.25 4.31
CA VAL A 72 -2.17 13.51 4.59
C VAL A 72 -3.07 13.52 3.35
N VAL A 73 -3.49 12.32 2.93
CA VAL A 73 -4.48 12.10 1.89
C VAL A 73 -5.76 11.57 2.54
N HIS A 74 -6.83 12.36 2.44
CA HIS A 74 -8.15 12.04 2.95
C HIS A 74 -8.89 11.14 1.97
N CYS A 75 -9.31 9.96 2.43
CA CYS A 75 -9.93 8.90 1.63
C CYS A 75 -11.17 8.33 2.32
N GLU A 76 -11.95 9.18 2.99
CA GLU A 76 -13.25 8.79 3.52
C GLU A 76 -14.14 8.22 2.40
N ASP A 77 -14.90 7.19 2.73
CA ASP A 77 -15.77 6.42 1.81
C ASP A 77 -15.05 5.70 0.65
N CYS A 78 -13.72 5.79 0.55
CA CYS A 78 -12.93 5.08 -0.45
C CYS A 78 -12.60 3.64 0.00
N THR A 79 -12.25 2.81 -0.98
CA THR A 79 -11.60 1.51 -0.73
C THR A 79 -10.17 1.57 -1.28
N LEU A 80 -9.18 1.35 -0.42
CA LEU A 80 -7.78 1.26 -0.82
C LEU A 80 -7.46 -0.19 -1.16
N LEU A 81 -6.92 -0.40 -2.36
CA LEU A 81 -6.49 -1.70 -2.86
C LEU A 81 -4.96 -1.73 -3.01
N PRO A 82 -4.32 -2.91 -2.99
CA PRO A 82 -2.99 -3.06 -3.52
C PRO A 82 -3.00 -2.67 -5.01
N GLY A 83 -1.88 -2.11 -5.50
CA GLY A 83 -1.69 -1.91 -6.93
C GLY A 83 -1.86 -3.22 -7.69
N LEU A 84 -2.61 -3.19 -8.80
CA LEU A 84 -2.90 -4.39 -9.56
C LEU A 84 -1.66 -4.85 -10.33
N ILE A 85 -1.53 -6.17 -10.48
CA ILE A 85 -0.46 -6.81 -11.26
C ILE A 85 -1.11 -7.49 -12.46
N ASP A 86 -0.81 -7.03 -13.66
CA ASP A 86 -1.19 -7.73 -14.89
C ASP A 86 -0.09 -8.71 -15.27
N ALA A 87 -0.45 -10.00 -15.35
CA ALA A 87 0.49 -11.08 -15.57
C ALA A 87 0.69 -11.45 -17.06
N HIS A 88 -0.02 -10.76 -17.97
CA HIS A 88 -0.04 -11.14 -19.38
C HIS A 88 -0.15 -9.94 -20.30
N THR A 89 0.97 -9.23 -20.47
CA THR A 89 1.02 -8.10 -21.40
C THR A 89 2.10 -8.20 -22.46
N HIS A 90 1.93 -7.34 -23.45
CA HIS A 90 2.76 -7.15 -24.62
C HIS A 90 2.94 -5.66 -24.83
N ILE A 91 3.93 -5.08 -24.15
CA ILE A 91 4.16 -3.64 -24.18
C ILE A 91 4.84 -3.27 -25.48
N ALA A 92 4.20 -2.45 -26.30
CA ALA A 92 4.73 -1.91 -27.53
C ALA A 92 5.10 -0.43 -27.42
N LEU A 93 4.43 0.32 -26.54
CA LEU A 93 4.57 1.78 -26.46
C LEU A 93 4.50 2.27 -25.01
N GLU A 94 5.27 3.31 -24.67
CA GLU A 94 5.28 3.90 -23.32
C GLU A 94 3.88 4.28 -22.82
N ARG A 95 3.02 4.79 -23.72
CA ARG A 95 1.64 5.19 -23.37
C ARG A 95 0.80 4.04 -22.80
N GLU A 96 1.16 2.79 -23.09
CA GLU A 96 0.44 1.61 -22.58
C GLU A 96 0.72 1.44 -21.08
N LEU A 97 1.97 1.65 -20.63
CA LEU A 97 2.33 1.68 -19.21
C LEU A 97 1.63 2.82 -18.46
N ARG A 98 1.49 3.98 -19.11
CA ARG A 98 0.72 5.11 -18.57
C ARG A 98 -0.75 4.76 -18.41
N GLN A 99 -1.33 4.13 -19.44
CA GLN A 99 -2.74 3.74 -19.45
C GLN A 99 -3.02 2.66 -18.40
N ALA A 100 -2.12 1.70 -18.22
CA ALA A 100 -2.17 0.68 -17.17
C ALA A 100 -2.28 1.33 -15.78
N LEU A 101 -1.42 2.32 -15.50
CA LEU A 101 -1.42 3.03 -14.23
C LEU A 101 -2.75 3.77 -13.96
N VAL A 102 -3.35 4.37 -14.98
CA VAL A 102 -4.68 5.02 -14.88
C VAL A 102 -5.77 4.04 -14.44
N PHE A 103 -5.65 2.76 -14.81
CA PHE A 103 -6.58 1.70 -14.40
C PHE A 103 -6.16 0.99 -13.10
N GLY A 104 -5.14 1.49 -12.41
CA GLY A 104 -4.66 0.93 -11.14
C GLY A 104 -3.73 -0.27 -11.30
N VAL A 105 -3.30 -0.59 -12.53
CA VAL A 105 -2.22 -1.58 -12.77
C VAL A 105 -0.89 -0.88 -12.54
N THR A 106 -0.21 -1.26 -11.45
CA THR A 106 1.08 -0.67 -11.08
C THR A 106 2.26 -1.51 -11.56
N THR A 107 2.02 -2.78 -11.93
CA THR A 107 3.06 -3.70 -12.39
C THR A 107 2.57 -4.55 -13.55
N GLU A 108 3.35 -4.54 -14.63
CA GLU A 108 3.13 -5.29 -15.86
C GLU A 108 4.16 -6.44 -15.97
N LEU A 109 3.69 -7.69 -16.09
CA LEU A 109 4.55 -8.82 -16.42
C LEU A 109 4.44 -9.08 -17.93
N ASP A 110 5.36 -8.48 -18.65
CA ASP A 110 5.45 -8.59 -20.09
C ASP A 110 6.03 -9.95 -20.50
N ARG A 111 5.29 -10.65 -21.36
CA ARG A 111 5.73 -11.92 -21.93
C ARG A 111 6.58 -11.74 -23.18
N TYR A 112 6.38 -10.66 -23.91
CA TYR A 112 7.19 -10.30 -25.07
C TYR A 112 6.91 -8.83 -25.45
N THR A 113 7.88 -7.97 -25.15
CA THR A 113 7.78 -6.54 -25.42
C THR A 113 8.24 -6.23 -26.84
N PHE A 114 7.55 -5.28 -27.45
CA PHE A 114 7.92 -4.69 -28.74
C PHE A 114 8.63 -3.35 -28.58
N LEU A 115 8.93 -2.91 -27.34
CA LEU A 115 9.71 -1.71 -27.09
C LEU A 115 11.14 -1.86 -27.63
N PRO A 116 11.69 -0.82 -28.29
CA PRO A 116 13.10 -0.79 -28.66
C PRO A 116 14.02 -1.03 -27.44
N PRO A 117 15.14 -1.79 -27.58
CA PRO A 117 16.01 -2.13 -26.47
C PRO A 117 16.53 -0.93 -25.67
N GLU A 118 16.85 0.17 -26.35
CA GLU A 118 17.40 1.39 -25.75
C GLU A 118 16.35 2.09 -24.88
N LEU A 119 15.16 2.33 -25.44
CA LEU A 119 14.03 2.92 -24.71
C LEU A 119 13.64 2.05 -23.51
N ARG A 120 13.66 0.73 -23.68
CA ARG A 120 13.39 -0.22 -22.60
C ARG A 120 14.41 -0.14 -21.46
N ALA A 121 15.69 0.04 -21.78
CA ALA A 121 16.73 0.21 -20.77
C ALA A 121 16.60 1.55 -20.03
N GLU A 122 16.36 2.63 -20.78
CA GLU A 122 16.10 3.97 -20.26
C GLU A 122 14.91 3.96 -19.28
N LEU A 123 13.74 3.49 -19.72
CA LEU A 123 12.55 3.43 -18.88
C LEU A 123 12.77 2.61 -17.60
N ARG A 124 13.54 1.52 -17.66
CA ARG A 124 13.83 0.71 -16.47
C ARG A 124 14.72 1.45 -15.47
N GLU A 125 15.75 2.14 -15.93
CA GLU A 125 16.61 2.92 -15.04
C GLU A 125 15.84 4.10 -14.44
N ASP A 126 15.03 4.79 -15.24
CA ASP A 126 14.18 5.88 -14.76
C ASP A 126 13.17 5.42 -13.70
N LEU A 127 12.46 4.31 -13.94
CA LEU A 127 11.51 3.71 -12.99
C LEU A 127 12.22 3.27 -11.70
N LYS A 128 13.37 2.59 -11.84
CA LYS A 128 14.17 2.12 -10.70
C LYS A 128 14.73 3.29 -9.87
N ALA A 129 15.06 4.40 -10.51
CA ALA A 129 15.53 5.62 -9.86
C ALA A 129 14.38 6.48 -9.30
N GLY A 130 13.12 6.09 -9.50
CA GLY A 130 11.95 6.87 -9.07
C GLY A 130 11.75 8.18 -9.86
N GLN A 131 12.35 8.31 -11.05
CA GLN A 131 12.26 9.50 -11.90
C GLN A 131 10.95 9.54 -12.70
N ARG A 132 10.26 8.40 -12.82
CA ARG A 132 8.97 8.26 -13.49
C ARG A 132 7.96 7.68 -12.52
N THR A 133 7.00 8.50 -12.10
CA THR A 133 5.86 8.11 -11.24
C THR A 133 4.54 8.04 -12.01
N ASP A 134 4.62 8.25 -13.33
CA ASP A 134 3.51 8.41 -14.26
C ASP A 134 3.32 7.19 -15.19
N LEU A 135 4.05 6.11 -14.93
CA LEU A 135 4.01 4.83 -15.66
C LEU A 135 3.90 3.65 -14.67
N ALA A 136 3.26 2.57 -15.08
CA ALA A 136 3.37 1.28 -14.40
C ALA A 136 4.81 0.74 -14.49
N ASP A 137 5.28 0.04 -13.45
CA ASP A 137 6.52 -0.75 -13.53
C ASP A 137 6.32 -1.93 -14.47
N PHE A 138 7.39 -2.46 -15.04
CA PHE A 138 7.32 -3.64 -15.89
C PHE A 138 8.50 -4.61 -15.70
N ARG A 139 8.17 -5.89 -15.77
CA ARG A 139 9.10 -7.02 -15.69
C ARG A 139 8.93 -7.90 -16.91
N MET A 140 10.01 -8.56 -17.35
CA MET A 140 9.99 -9.40 -18.55
C MET A 140 10.52 -10.78 -18.25
N ALA A 141 9.91 -11.80 -18.86
CA ALA A 141 10.33 -13.19 -18.71
C ALA A 141 11.26 -13.69 -19.83
N THR A 142 11.28 -13.03 -21.00
CA THR A 142 11.79 -13.63 -22.25
C THR A 142 13.02 -12.98 -22.86
N THR A 143 13.41 -11.77 -22.42
CA THR A 143 14.63 -11.12 -22.93
C THR A 143 15.66 -11.02 -21.81
N PRO A 144 16.75 -11.81 -21.84
CA PRO A 144 17.83 -11.68 -20.88
C PRO A 144 18.44 -10.27 -20.95
N VAL A 145 18.87 -9.77 -19.80
CA VAL A 145 19.64 -8.53 -19.70
C VAL A 145 21.09 -8.89 -19.99
N THR A 146 21.68 -8.30 -21.03
CA THR A 146 23.13 -8.11 -21.13
C THR A 146 23.44 -6.67 -20.78
#